data_AF-K1EUJ2-F1
#
_entry.id   AF-K1EUJ2-F1
#
_cell.length_a   1.000
_cell.length_b   1.000
_cell.length_c   1.000
_cell.angle_alpha   90.00
_cell.angle_beta   90.00
_cell.angle_gamma   90.00
#
_symmetry.space_group_name_H-M   'P 1'
#
loop_
_entity.id
_entity.type
_entity.pdbx_description
1 polymer ?
#
loop_
_entity_poly.entity_id
_entity_poly.type
_entity_poly.pdbx_seq_one_letter_code
_entity_poly.pdbx_strand_id
1 'polypeptide(L)'
;MTEAHAQTLRELVTRYLTEQTPANLAALRHAVRSSGSFDPDVDLRGVIPLLEAGRHREALDAVHAKMPGAALNPLAHRLLAAAHEALGDDDAARREATLHTLSVASVLATGDGTQERPWSVLRVADEYDVMRAKGVTPRRQATRTVDGRVVDVHEVVDGPDVWFVLDPA
;
A
#
# COMPACT_ATOMS: atom_id res chain seq x y z
N MET A 1 27.85 -7.66 -24.85
CA MET A 1 26.49 -7.88 -24.31
C MET A 1 26.34 -6.94 -23.13
N THR A 2 25.53 -5.91 -23.29
CA THR A 2 25.34 -4.86 -22.29
C THR A 2 24.54 -5.44 -21.14
N GLU A 3 25.10 -5.47 -19.93
CA GLU A 3 24.33 -5.75 -18.71
C GLU A 3 23.22 -4.70 -18.61
N ALA A 4 21.97 -5.16 -18.73
CA ALA A 4 20.83 -4.34 -18.36
C ALA A 4 20.96 -4.04 -16.86
N HIS A 5 21.28 -2.79 -16.51
CA HIS A 5 21.29 -2.36 -15.12
C HIS A 5 19.89 -2.60 -14.55
N ALA A 6 19.80 -3.44 -13.52
CA ALA A 6 18.56 -3.63 -12.78
C ALA A 6 18.12 -2.29 -12.21
N GLN A 7 16.90 -1.85 -12.52
CA GLN A 7 16.39 -0.58 -12.06
C GLN A 7 16.23 -0.60 -10.54
N THR A 8 16.65 0.49 -9.88
CA THR A 8 16.47 0.59 -8.43
C THR A 8 15.00 0.82 -8.10
N LEU A 9 14.55 0.44 -6.90
CA LEU A 9 13.19 0.72 -6.47
C LEU A 9 12.85 2.22 -6.50
N ARG A 10 13.84 3.07 -6.19
CA ARG A 10 13.69 4.53 -6.25
C ARG A 10 13.40 5.01 -7.68
N GLU A 11 14.05 4.43 -8.68
CA GLU A 11 13.79 4.76 -10.09
C GLU A 11 12.40 4.30 -10.51
N LEU A 12 11.96 3.13 -10.05
CA LEU A 12 10.62 2.60 -10.34
C LEU A 12 9.52 3.46 -9.70
N VAL A 13 9.70 3.89 -8.45
CA VAL A 13 8.78 4.83 -7.77
C VAL A 13 8.73 6.15 -8.53
N THR A 14 9.89 6.72 -8.87
CA THR A 14 9.97 7.97 -9.65
C THR A 14 9.25 7.84 -10.99
N ARG A 15 9.47 6.74 -11.72
CA ARG A 15 8.81 6.50 -13.00
C ARG A 15 7.31 6.37 -12.85
N TYR A 16 6.83 5.66 -11.83
CA TYR A 16 5.39 5.51 -11.61
C TYR A 16 4.74 6.83 -11.17
N LEU A 17 5.44 7.67 -10.40
CA LEU A 17 4.99 9.03 -10.06
C LEU A 17 4.80 9.90 -11.32
N THR A 18 5.67 9.77 -12.31
CA THR A 18 5.58 10.54 -13.56
C THR A 18 4.63 9.92 -14.59
N GLU A 19 4.56 8.59 -14.64
CA GLU A 19 3.86 7.83 -15.68
C GLU A 19 3.13 6.62 -15.07
N GLN A 20 1.86 6.82 -14.70
CA GLN A 20 1.03 5.80 -14.05
C GLN A 20 0.45 4.77 -15.03
N THR A 21 1.31 4.16 -15.85
CA THR A 21 0.90 3.10 -16.78
C THR A 21 0.82 1.73 -16.08
N PRO A 22 0.01 0.79 -16.60
CA PRO A 22 -0.03 -0.58 -16.08
C PRO A 22 1.35 -1.28 -16.07
N ALA A 23 2.19 -1.01 -17.08
CA ALA A 23 3.53 -1.60 -17.18
C ALA A 23 4.46 -1.08 -16.07
N ASN A 24 4.43 0.23 -15.79
CA ASN A 24 5.22 0.83 -14.72
C ASN A 24 4.75 0.35 -13.34
N LEU A 25 3.43 0.23 -13.15
CA LEU A 25 2.86 -0.34 -11.93
C LEU A 25 3.30 -1.80 -11.72
N ALA A 26 3.23 -2.64 -12.76
CA ALA A 26 3.63 -4.04 -12.69
C ALA A 26 5.12 -4.17 -12.32
N ALA A 27 5.99 -3.36 -12.93
CA ALA A 27 7.42 -3.35 -12.60
C ALA A 27 7.68 -2.92 -11.15
N LEU A 28 6.98 -1.88 -10.67
CA LEU A 28 7.09 -1.41 -9.29
C LEU A 28 6.62 -2.46 -8.28
N ARG A 29 5.44 -3.06 -8.50
CA ARG A 29 4.89 -4.13 -7.64
C ARG A 29 5.81 -5.34 -7.61
N HIS A 30 6.35 -5.75 -8.75
CA HIS A 30 7.33 -6.83 -8.81
C HIS A 30 8.58 -6.52 -7.98
N ALA A 31 9.15 -5.32 -8.11
CA ALA A 31 10.34 -4.94 -7.34
C ALA A 31 10.09 -4.88 -5.82
N VAL A 32 8.92 -4.42 -5.39
CA VAL A 32 8.53 -4.43 -3.97
C VAL A 32 8.43 -5.87 -3.45
N ARG A 33 7.72 -6.75 -4.16
CA ARG A 33 7.53 -8.16 -3.75
C ARG A 33 8.82 -8.97 -3.77
N SER A 34 9.70 -8.70 -4.74
CA SER A 34 10.99 -9.37 -4.86
C SER A 34 12.03 -8.85 -3.88
N SER A 35 11.70 -7.85 -3.05
CA SER A 35 12.61 -7.34 -2.04
C SER A 35 12.73 -8.28 -0.85
N GLY A 36 13.94 -8.38 -0.27
CA GLY A 36 14.19 -9.26 0.87
C GLY A 36 13.47 -8.86 2.17
N SER A 37 12.86 -7.67 2.24
CA SER A 37 12.04 -7.23 3.36
C SER A 37 10.54 -7.24 3.06
N PHE A 38 10.12 -7.79 1.91
CA PHE A 38 8.70 -7.99 1.64
C PHE A 38 8.12 -9.03 2.60
N ASP A 39 7.18 -8.56 3.41
CA ASP A 39 6.39 -9.37 4.33
C ASP A 39 4.90 -9.21 3.96
N PRO A 40 4.21 -10.28 3.53
CA PRO A 40 2.78 -10.23 3.20
C PRO A 40 1.90 -9.98 4.42
N ASP A 41 2.39 -10.29 5.62
CA ASP A 41 1.68 -10.20 6.89
C ASP A 41 2.14 -9.01 7.73
N VAL A 42 2.85 -8.05 7.12
CA VAL A 42 3.41 -6.89 7.85
C VAL A 42 2.33 -6.15 8.63
N ASP A 43 2.51 -6.04 9.94
CA ASP A 43 1.64 -5.27 10.81
C ASP A 43 2.35 -3.99 11.28
N LEU A 44 1.88 -2.85 10.79
CA LEU A 44 2.38 -1.53 11.18
C LEU A 44 1.50 -0.85 12.24
N ARG A 45 0.38 -1.45 12.65
CA ARG A 45 -0.51 -0.86 13.67
C ARG A 45 0.19 -0.73 15.02
N GLY A 46 1.17 -1.60 15.30
CA GLY A 46 2.03 -1.50 16.48
C GLY A 46 2.91 -0.24 16.54
N VAL A 47 3.02 0.52 15.45
CA VAL A 47 3.72 1.82 15.43
C VAL A 47 2.84 2.95 15.98
N ILE A 48 1.51 2.82 15.93
CA ILE A 48 0.57 3.87 16.36
C ILE A 48 0.81 4.29 17.82
N PRO A 49 0.98 3.37 18.80
CA PRO A 49 1.28 3.74 20.18
C PRO A 49 2.60 4.53 20.33
N LEU A 50 3.58 4.35 19.45
CA LEU A 50 4.82 5.14 19.48
C LEU A 50 4.53 6.60 19.11
N LEU A 51 3.69 6.84 18.10
CA LEU A 51 3.27 8.18 17.71
C LEU A 51 2.48 8.87 18.83
N GLU A 52 1.51 8.17 19.42
CA GLU A 52 0.68 8.68 20.52
C GLU A 52 1.52 9.02 21.76
N ALA A 53 2.60 8.27 22.01
CA ALA A 53 3.53 8.49 23.12
C ALA A 53 4.61 9.56 22.84
N GLY A 54 4.58 10.24 21.69
CA GLY A 54 5.59 11.23 21.33
C GLY A 54 6.93 10.64 20.86
N ARG A 55 7.02 9.31 20.70
CA ARG A 55 8.24 8.57 20.33
C ARG A 55 8.42 8.55 18.81
N HIS A 56 8.38 9.72 18.19
CA HIS A 56 8.30 9.88 16.72
C HIS A 56 9.53 9.33 15.99
N ARG A 57 10.73 9.46 16.57
CA ARG A 57 11.96 8.89 15.97
C ARG A 57 11.89 7.37 15.89
N GLU A 58 11.44 6.73 16.97
CA GLU A 58 11.30 5.27 17.01
C GLU A 58 10.19 4.78 16.07
N ALA A 59 9.14 5.58 15.87
CA ALA A 59 8.13 5.32 14.86
C ALA A 59 8.73 5.35 13.44
N LEU A 60 9.57 6.35 13.11
CA LEU A 60 10.29 6.40 11.83
C LEU A 60 11.16 5.15 11.64
N ASP A 61 11.97 4.81 12.64
CA ASP A 61 12.90 3.68 12.56
C ASP A 61 12.15 2.34 12.38
N ALA A 62 11.04 2.17 13.11
CA ALA A 62 10.20 0.97 13.02
C ALA A 62 9.59 0.78 11.61
N VAL A 63 9.13 1.85 10.98
CA VAL A 63 8.58 1.77 9.61
C VAL A 63 9.70 1.62 8.57
N HIS A 64 10.81 2.35 8.70
CA HIS A 64 11.95 2.22 7.80
C HIS A 64 12.57 0.82 7.81
N ALA A 65 12.56 0.12 8.95
CA ALA A 65 13.00 -1.26 9.04
C ALA A 65 12.18 -2.24 8.17
N LYS A 66 10.98 -1.85 7.72
CA LYS A 66 10.13 -2.62 6.80
C LYS A 66 10.32 -2.22 5.33
N MET A 67 11.11 -1.18 5.05
CA MET A 67 11.47 -0.80 3.69
C MET A 67 12.58 -1.70 3.17
N PRO A 68 12.71 -1.88 1.84
CA PRO A 68 11.78 -1.46 0.78
C PRO A 68 10.46 -2.24 0.69
N GLY A 69 10.28 -3.36 1.40
CA GLY A 69 9.09 -4.21 1.30
C GLY A 69 7.77 -3.47 1.52
N ALA A 70 7.76 -2.45 2.39
CA ALA A 70 6.59 -1.62 2.67
C ALA A 70 6.37 -0.42 1.72
N ALA A 71 7.13 -0.28 0.63
CA ALA A 71 7.10 0.93 -0.22
C ALA A 71 5.80 1.17 -1.01
N LEU A 72 4.89 0.20 -1.04
CA LEU A 72 3.52 0.35 -1.57
C LEU A 72 2.45 0.15 -0.49
N ASN A 73 2.83 0.15 0.79
CA ASN A 73 1.89 0.03 1.90
C ASN A 73 1.38 1.44 2.28
N PRO A 74 0.07 1.75 2.11
CA PRO A 74 -0.44 3.08 2.38
C PRO A 74 -0.30 3.51 3.85
N LEU A 75 -0.47 2.59 4.80
CA LEU A 75 -0.30 2.84 6.23
C LEU A 75 1.12 3.25 6.58
N ALA A 76 2.15 2.61 6.00
CA ALA A 76 3.56 2.95 6.22
C ALA A 76 3.82 4.44 5.97
N HIS A 77 3.42 4.92 4.80
CA HIS A 77 3.60 6.31 4.39
C HIS A 77 2.76 7.29 5.24
N ARG A 78 1.56 6.89 5.68
CA ARG A 78 0.76 7.70 6.61
C ARG A 78 1.43 7.85 7.97
N LEU A 79 2.04 6.78 8.49
CA LEU A 79 2.77 6.79 9.76
C LEU A 79 4.06 7.62 9.67
N LEU A 80 4.81 7.48 8.57
CA LEU A 80 6.01 8.29 8.32
C LEU A 80 5.66 9.77 8.20
N ALA A 81 4.60 10.12 7.47
CA ALA A 81 4.15 11.50 7.34
C ALA A 81 3.84 12.13 8.71
N ALA A 82 3.06 11.44 9.54
CA ALA A 82 2.71 11.90 10.88
C ALA A 82 3.95 12.05 11.80
N ALA A 83 4.89 11.11 11.72
CA ALA A 83 6.13 11.19 12.49
C ALA A 83 7.01 12.37 12.07
N HIS A 84 7.13 12.63 10.76
CA HIS A 84 7.90 13.76 10.24
C HIS A 84 7.27 15.10 10.59
N GLU A 85 5.95 15.24 10.47
CA GLU A 85 5.21 16.44 10.87
C GLU A 85 5.43 16.74 12.36
N ALA A 86 5.33 15.73 13.23
CA ALA A 86 5.55 15.89 14.66
C ALA A 86 7.01 16.27 15.03
N LEU A 87 7.97 15.99 14.15
CA LEU A 87 9.38 16.37 14.30
C LEU A 87 9.71 17.72 13.62
N GLY A 88 8.74 18.38 13.00
CA GLY A 88 8.92 19.65 12.28
C GLY A 88 9.59 19.51 10.91
N ASP A 89 9.61 18.32 10.32
CA ASP A 89 10.13 18.08 8.97
C ASP A 89 8.99 18.03 7.95
N ASP A 90 8.41 19.20 7.67
CA ASP A 90 7.24 19.33 6.79
C ASP A 90 7.51 18.85 5.35
N ASP A 91 8.76 18.99 4.89
CA ASP A 91 9.17 18.53 3.56
C ASP A 91 9.13 17.01 3.46
N ALA A 92 9.65 16.29 4.46
CA ALA A 92 9.53 14.85 4.52
C ALA A 92 8.07 14.41 4.70
N ALA A 93 7.31 15.08 5.56
CA ALA A 93 5.90 14.78 5.75
C ALA A 93 5.10 14.86 4.43
N ARG A 94 5.33 15.91 3.62
CA ARG A 94 4.72 16.06 2.29
C ARG A 94 5.12 14.97 1.31
N ARG A 95 6.39 14.57 1.30
CA ARG A 95 6.86 13.45 0.45
C ARG A 95 6.13 12.16 0.81
N GLU A 96 6.03 11.85 2.10
CA GLU A 96 5.35 10.64 2.57
C GLU A 96 3.83 10.70 2.32
N ALA A 97 3.18 11.85 2.47
CA ALA A 97 1.77 12.02 2.09
C ALA A 97 1.54 11.79 0.59
N THR A 98 2.49 12.19 -0.26
CA THR A 98 2.47 11.90 -1.70
C THR A 98 2.57 10.40 -1.97
N LEU A 99 3.48 9.70 -1.27
CA LEU A 99 3.66 8.25 -1.41
C LEU A 99 2.47 7.46 -0.85
N HIS A 100 1.81 7.94 0.21
CA HIS A 100 0.54 7.40 0.69
C HIS A 100 -0.53 7.45 -0.41
N THR A 101 -0.70 8.62 -1.03
CA THR A 101 -1.66 8.82 -2.12
C THR A 101 -1.35 7.93 -3.32
N LEU A 102 -0.06 7.82 -3.68
CA LEU A 102 0.41 6.94 -4.74
C LEU A 102 0.11 5.47 -4.44
N SER A 103 0.34 5.02 -3.20
CA SER A 103 0.12 3.64 -2.78
C SER A 103 -1.36 3.25 -2.92
N VAL A 104 -2.27 4.11 -2.49
CA VAL A 104 -3.73 3.91 -2.68
C VAL A 104 -4.08 3.93 -4.18
N ALA A 105 -3.61 4.93 -4.92
CA ALA A 105 -3.86 5.04 -6.36
C ALA A 105 -3.38 3.81 -7.13
N SER A 106 -2.28 3.20 -6.71
CA SER A 106 -1.73 1.99 -7.30
C SER A 106 -2.67 0.79 -7.22
N VAL A 107 -3.47 0.68 -6.14
CA VAL A 107 -4.50 -0.35 -6.00
C VAL A 107 -5.72 0.01 -6.84
N LEU A 108 -6.18 1.26 -6.76
CA LEU A 108 -7.33 1.74 -7.52
C LEU A 108 -7.12 1.66 -9.05
N ALA A 109 -5.88 1.67 -9.52
CA ALA A 109 -5.56 1.51 -10.94
C ALA A 109 -5.80 0.07 -11.47
N THR A 110 -6.01 -0.92 -10.59
CA THR A 110 -6.11 -2.33 -10.97
C THR A 110 -7.53 -2.78 -11.31
N GLY A 111 -8.55 -2.02 -10.89
CA GLY A 111 -9.95 -2.40 -11.01
C GLY A 111 -10.88 -1.27 -10.52
N ASP A 112 -12.15 -1.58 -10.34
CA ASP A 112 -13.15 -0.65 -9.82
C ASP A 112 -13.82 -1.13 -8.52
N GLY A 113 -13.35 -2.27 -7.98
CA GLY A 113 -13.81 -2.82 -6.71
C GLY A 113 -15.09 -3.65 -6.84
N THR A 114 -15.60 -3.85 -8.06
CA THR A 114 -16.72 -4.76 -8.36
C THR A 114 -16.25 -6.21 -8.39
N GLN A 115 -17.20 -7.15 -8.41
CA GLN A 115 -16.90 -8.58 -8.57
C GLN A 115 -16.18 -8.86 -9.90
N GLU A 116 -16.56 -8.16 -10.97
CA GLU A 116 -15.99 -8.33 -12.31
C GLU A 116 -14.57 -7.76 -12.41
N ARG A 117 -14.30 -6.67 -11.68
CA ARG A 117 -13.01 -5.97 -11.69
C ARG A 117 -12.57 -5.61 -10.28
N PRO A 118 -12.24 -6.62 -9.45
CA PRO A 118 -11.83 -6.40 -8.06
C PRO A 118 -10.52 -5.62 -8.00
N TRP A 119 -10.29 -4.92 -6.90
CA TRP A 119 -9.01 -4.27 -6.64
C TRP A 119 -7.94 -5.27 -6.22
N SER A 120 -6.74 -5.18 -6.80
CA SER A 120 -5.58 -6.03 -6.48
C SER A 120 -4.65 -5.38 -5.46
N VAL A 121 -4.56 -5.99 -4.28
CA VAL A 121 -3.69 -5.58 -3.18
C VAL A 121 -2.45 -6.47 -3.09
N LEU A 122 -1.35 -5.93 -2.56
CA LEU A 122 -0.17 -6.74 -2.24
C LEU A 122 -0.33 -7.45 -0.89
N ARG A 123 -1.19 -6.93 -0.02
CA ARG A 123 -1.47 -7.43 1.33
C ARG A 123 -2.93 -7.20 1.67
N VAL A 124 -3.53 -8.12 2.42
CA VAL A 124 -4.90 -7.98 2.93
C VAL A 124 -5.05 -6.71 3.79
N ALA A 125 -4.01 -6.34 4.54
CA ALA A 125 -4.03 -5.11 5.35
C ALA A 125 -4.24 -3.83 4.52
N ASP A 126 -3.78 -3.80 3.26
CA ASP A 126 -3.89 -2.63 2.38
C ASP A 126 -5.36 -2.34 1.98
N GLU A 127 -6.26 -3.33 2.06
CA GLU A 127 -7.69 -3.21 1.71
C GLU A 127 -8.39 -2.12 2.54
N TYR A 128 -8.11 -2.08 3.84
CA TYR A 128 -8.73 -1.12 4.76
C TYR A 128 -8.28 0.32 4.49
N ASP A 129 -7.04 0.52 4.03
CA ASP A 129 -6.57 1.85 3.64
C ASP A 129 -7.24 2.33 2.35
N VAL A 130 -7.46 1.42 1.39
CA VAL A 130 -8.19 1.73 0.15
C VAL A 130 -9.65 2.05 0.44
N MET A 131 -10.34 1.25 1.27
CA MET A 131 -11.71 1.54 1.68
C MET A 131 -11.83 2.88 2.40
N ARG A 132 -10.91 3.18 3.32
CA ARG A 132 -10.84 4.48 4.01
C ARG A 132 -10.70 5.62 3.01
N ALA A 133 -9.80 5.50 2.04
CA ALA A 133 -9.61 6.53 1.01
C ALA A 133 -10.84 6.71 0.10
N LYS A 134 -11.65 5.66 -0.07
CA LYS A 134 -12.90 5.69 -0.82
C LYS A 134 -14.11 6.15 0.01
N GLY A 135 -13.94 6.40 1.30
CA GLY A 135 -15.03 6.73 2.22
C GLY A 135 -15.97 5.54 2.45
N VAL A 136 -15.50 4.31 2.22
CA VAL A 136 -16.27 3.08 2.39
C VAL A 136 -16.09 2.56 3.81
N THR A 137 -17.21 2.27 4.47
CA THR A 137 -17.21 1.67 5.81
C THR A 137 -17.55 0.18 5.71
N PRO A 138 -16.59 -0.73 5.98
CA PRO A 138 -16.86 -2.15 5.99
C PRO A 138 -17.69 -2.53 7.22
N ARG A 139 -18.68 -3.39 7.00
CA ARG A 139 -19.52 -4.02 8.04
C ARG A 139 -19.04 -5.43 8.35
N ARG A 140 -18.70 -6.21 7.33
CA ARG A 140 -18.27 -7.60 7.45
C ARG A 140 -17.31 -7.96 6.33
N GLN A 141 -16.29 -8.76 6.63
CA GLN A 141 -15.40 -9.36 5.65
C GLN A 141 -15.71 -10.85 5.48
N ALA A 142 -15.65 -11.34 4.26
CA ALA A 142 -15.74 -12.77 3.94
C ALA A 142 -14.79 -13.12 2.80
N THR A 143 -14.00 -14.18 2.97
CA THR A 143 -13.20 -14.77 1.90
C THR A 143 -14.07 -15.73 1.09
N ARG A 144 -14.03 -15.61 -0.24
CA ARG A 144 -14.77 -16.46 -1.17
C ARG A 144 -13.83 -17.05 -2.22
N THR A 145 -14.26 -18.15 -2.83
CA THR A 145 -13.62 -18.67 -4.05
C THR A 145 -14.55 -18.45 -5.22
N VAL A 146 -14.11 -17.65 -6.20
CA VAL A 146 -14.84 -17.35 -7.43
C VAL A 146 -13.96 -17.76 -8.60
N ASP A 147 -14.43 -18.67 -9.44
CA ASP A 147 -13.69 -19.20 -10.60
C ASP A 147 -12.27 -19.69 -10.26
N GLY A 148 -12.12 -20.32 -9.10
CA GLY A 148 -10.85 -20.84 -8.59
C GLY A 148 -9.90 -19.79 -8.00
N ARG A 149 -10.28 -18.50 -7.98
CA ARG A 149 -9.54 -17.41 -7.34
C ARG A 149 -10.06 -17.14 -5.93
N VAL A 150 -9.16 -16.98 -4.97
CA VAL A 150 -9.49 -16.48 -3.64
C VAL A 150 -9.68 -14.97 -3.72
N VAL A 151 -10.84 -14.51 -3.27
CA VAL A 151 -11.24 -13.09 -3.25
C VAL A 151 -11.73 -12.73 -1.86
N ASP A 152 -11.42 -11.53 -1.40
CA ASP A 152 -11.94 -10.98 -0.16
C ASP A 152 -13.07 -9.99 -0.48
N VAL A 153 -14.20 -10.18 0.18
CA VAL A 153 -15.41 -9.38 -0.03
C VAL A 153 -15.74 -8.65 1.25
N HIS A 154 -15.88 -7.33 1.15
CA HIS A 154 -16.37 -6.51 2.25
C HIS A 154 -17.80 -6.08 1.98
N GLU A 155 -18.71 -6.56 2.82
CA GLU A 155 -20.05 -6.00 2.93
C GLU A 155 -19.92 -4.61 3.52
N VAL A 156 -20.50 -3.61 2.87
CA VAL A 156 -20.38 -2.20 3.28
C VAL A 156 -21.68 -1.72 3.94
N VAL A 157 -21.59 -0.72 4.81
CA VAL A 157 -22.77 -0.19 5.53
C VAL A 157 -23.78 0.44 4.55
N ASP A 158 -23.29 1.25 3.61
CA ASP A 158 -24.08 1.98 2.63
C ASP A 158 -23.45 1.87 1.24
N GLY A 159 -24.02 1.03 0.37
CA GLY A 159 -23.54 0.86 -1.01
C GLY A 159 -23.34 -0.62 -1.41
N PRO A 160 -22.76 -0.86 -2.59
CA PRO A 160 -22.41 -2.20 -3.03
C PRO A 160 -21.21 -2.76 -2.27
N ASP A 161 -21.20 -4.08 -2.08
CA ASP A 161 -20.03 -4.81 -1.58
C ASP A 161 -18.80 -4.50 -2.45
N VAL A 162 -17.64 -4.39 -1.80
CA VAL A 162 -16.36 -4.18 -2.49
C VAL A 162 -15.52 -5.45 -2.47
N TRP A 163 -14.84 -5.70 -3.59
CA TRP A 163 -14.14 -6.94 -3.87
C TRP A 163 -12.65 -6.68 -4.05
N PHE A 164 -11.86 -7.47 -3.34
CA PHE A 164 -10.41 -7.45 -3.37
C PHE A 164 -9.86 -8.81 -3.75
N VAL A 165 -8.66 -8.77 -4.31
CA VAL A 165 -7.89 -9.95 -4.65
C VAL A 165 -6.45 -9.73 -4.23
N LEU A 166 -5.84 -10.76 -3.68
CA LEU A 166 -4.40 -10.75 -3.49
C LEU A 166 -3.73 -10.85 -4.86
N ASP A 167 -2.71 -10.02 -5.08
CA ASP A 167 -1.96 -10.04 -6.32
C ASP A 167 -1.28 -11.41 -6.49
N PRO A 168 -1.59 -12.16 -7.56
CA PRO A 168 -0.94 -13.44 -7.79
C PRO A 168 0.57 -13.24 -7.94
N ALA A 169 1.36 -14.14 -7.37
CA ALA A 169 2.82 -14.16 -7.54
C ALA A 169 3.23 -14.43 -8.98
#